data_AF-A0A7C1ZPT7-F1
#
_entry.id   AF-A0A7C1ZPT7-F1
#
_cell.length_a   1.000
_cell.length_b   1.000
_cell.length_c   1.000
_cell.angle_alpha   90.00
_cell.angle_beta   90.00
_cell.angle_gamma   90.00
#
_symmetry.space_group_name_H-M   'P 1'
#
loop_
_entity.id
_entity.type
_entity.pdbx_description
1 polymer ?
#
loop_
_entity_poly.entity_id
_entity_poly.type
_entity_poly.pdbx_seq_one_letter_code
_entity_poly.pdbx_strand_id
1 'polypeptide(L)' 'MTEQTWSQPITKIEPNKVAVRGYRIDELMGRVPFAHVVYL' A
#
# COMPACT_ATOMS: atom_id res chain seq x y z
N MET A 1 -9.97 19.09 -21.26
CA MET A 1 -8.81 18.18 -21.21
C MET A 1 -9.15 17.08 -20.24
N THR A 2 -9.22 15.82 -20.69
CA THR A 2 -9.42 14.68 -19.79
C THR A 2 -8.13 14.44 -19.03
N GLU A 3 -8.10 14.88 -17.77
CA GLU A 3 -7.00 14.63 -16.85
C GLU A 3 -6.85 13.11 -16.72
N GLN A 4 -5.75 12.55 -17.23
CA GLN A 4 -5.40 11.15 -16.99
C GLN A 4 -4.88 11.04 -15.55
N THR A 5 -5.74 11.28 -14.57
CA THR A 5 -5.43 11.04 -13.18
C THR A 5 -5.53 9.53 -12.95
N TRP A 6 -4.40 8.93 -12.61
CA TRP A 6 -4.33 7.54 -12.18
C TRP A 6 -5.30 7.32 -11.02
N SER A 7 -6.43 6.66 -11.28
CA SER A 7 -7.55 6.56 -10.34
C SER A 7 -7.41 5.43 -9.31
N GLN A 8 -6.34 4.64 -9.41
CA GLN A 8 -6.16 3.41 -8.64
C GLN A 8 -4.97 3.53 -7.67
N PRO A 9 -5.13 4.21 -6.52
CA PRO A 9 -4.06 4.34 -5.56
C PRO A 9 -3.66 2.96 -5.03
N ILE A 10 -2.41 2.56 -5.25
CA ILE A 10 -1.84 1.30 -4.74
C ILE A 10 -1.80 1.31 -3.20
N THR A 11 -1.68 2.52 -2.63
CA THR A 11 -1.62 2.76 -1.19
C THR A 11 -2.87 3.48 -0.70
N LYS A 12 -3.48 2.97 0.36
CA LYS A 12 -4.57 3.61 1.10
C LYS A 12 -4.06 4.11 2.45
N ILE A 13 -4.25 5.40 2.72
CA ILE A 13 -3.84 6.06 3.97
C ILE A 13 -5.09 6.49 4.73
N GLU A 14 -5.21 6.02 5.97
CA GLU A 14 -6.27 6.35 6.92
C GLU A 14 -5.61 6.63 8.29
N PRO A 15 -6.25 7.35 9.23
CA PRO A 15 -5.70 7.55 10.57
C PRO A 15 -5.34 6.20 11.22
N ASN A 16 -4.10 6.07 11.69
CA ASN A 16 -3.56 4.85 12.30
C ASN A 16 -3.56 3.59 11.39
N LYS A 17 -3.64 3.77 10.07
CA LYS A 17 -3.70 2.65 9.13
C LYS A 17 -3.13 3.03 7.77
N VAL A 18 -2.10 2.29 7.36
CA VAL A 18 -1.55 2.35 6.00
C VAL A 18 -1.65 0.97 5.39
N ALA A 19 -2.27 0.89 4.21
CA ALA A 19 -2.42 -0.37 3.49
C ALA A 19 -1.88 -0.24 2.05
N VAL A 20 -1.16 -1.26 1.59
CA VAL A 20 -0.61 -1.35 0.23
C VAL A 20 -1.20 -2.59 -0.43
N ARG A 21 -1.88 -2.44 -1.56
CA ARG A 21 -2.70 -3.50 -2.22
C ARG A 21 -3.64 -4.23 -1.26
N GLY A 22 -4.13 -3.53 -0.25
CA GLY A 22 -5.02 -4.08 0.78
C GLY A 22 -4.30 -4.72 1.98
N TYR A 23 -2.99 -4.90 1.95
CA TYR A 23 -2.22 -5.38 3.09
C TYR A 23 -1.82 -4.25 4.02
N ARG A 24 -2.13 -4.40 5.31
CA ARG A 24 -1.71 -3.47 6.35
C ARG A 24 -0.20 -3.56 6.59
N ILE A 25 0.51 -2.43 6.48
CA ILE A 25 1.97 -2.42 6.65
C ILE A 25 2.39 -2.92 8.04
N ASP A 26 1.66 -2.52 9.08
CA ASP A 26 1.93 -2.93 10.46
C ASP A 26 1.74 -4.43 10.70
N GLU A 27 0.89 -5.09 9.94
CA GLU A 27 0.73 -6.55 10.01
C GLU A 27 1.85 -7.31 9.31
N LEU A 28 2.51 -6.69 8.33
CA LEU A 28 3.64 -7.27 7.59
C LEU A 28 4.97 -7.09 8.33
N MET A 29 5.12 -5.99 9.07
CA MET A 29 6.33 -5.70 9.86
C MET A 29 6.65 -6.86 10.81
N GLY A 30 7.89 -7.35 10.76
CA GLY A 30 8.36 -8.45 11.60
C GLY A 30 7.86 -9.85 11.22
N ARG A 31 6.89 -9.97 10.30
CA ARG A 31 6.41 -11.25 9.77
C ARG A 31 7.00 -11.62 8.42
N VAL A 32 7.33 -10.62 7.60
CA VAL A 32 7.79 -10.82 6.22
C VAL A 32 9.05 -9.99 5.94
N PRO A 33 10.09 -10.56 5.29
CA PRO A 33 11.25 -9.80 4.84
C PRO A 33 10.86 -8.70 3.86
N PHE A 34 11.54 -7.55 3.92
CA PHE A 34 11.28 -6.40 3.04
C PHE A 34 11.26 -6.75 1.54
N ALA A 35 12.16 -7.64 1.10
CA ALA A 35 12.23 -8.07 -0.30
C ALA A 35 10.94 -8.72 -0.82
N HIS A 36 10.10 -9.29 0.05
CA HIS A 36 8.82 -9.87 -0.32
C HIS A 36 7.67 -8.84 -0.32
N VAL A 37 7.91 -7.62 0.14
CA VAL A 37 6.89 -6.57 0.29
C VAL A 37 7.04 -5.50 -0.79
N VAL A 38 8.24 -5.35 -1.36
CA VAL A 38 8.57 -4.31 -2.36
C VAL A 38 7.75 -4.36 -3.66
N TYR A 39 7.12 -5.49 -3.97
CA TYR A 39 6.26 -5.64 -5.17
C TYR A 39 4.77 -5.38 -4.90
N LEU A 40 4.39 -5.21 -3.63
CA LEU A 40 3.04 -4.79 -3.24
C LEU A 40 2.89 -3.31 -3.58
#